data_AF-A0A917Z3R8-F1
#
_entry.id   AF-A0A917Z3R8-F1
#
_cell.length_a   1.000
_cell.length_b   1.000
_cell.length_c   1.000
_cell.angle_alpha   90.00
_cell.angle_beta   90.00
_cell.angle_gamma   90.00
#
_symmetry.space_group_name_H-M   'P 1'
#
loop_
_entity.id
_entity.type
_entity.pdbx_description
1 polymer ?
#
loop_
_entity_poly.entity_id
_entity_poly.type
_entity_poly.pdbx_seq_one_letter_code
_entity_poly.pdbx_strand_id
1 'polypeptide(L)'
;MAKHLLSLFLILLVGVGVGWFLLKQEGGQDVLQQGPLLPELAEQGSQIQRVELLDAQGLSVQAEQVDGKWLISSEGGYPADEEKLAELVQALVDAKRLQAKTRQPAHFHRLGLQELDAPESTVSQLTLQSTSHSWQLLIGNTPASGHGRYVRFASDNQSWLIDQDISLPMAARDWMRQPILDLQNEQIASVARIDSHGWQISRAAAEQDFVLTNQPQGRELKYATVLNALVSNLLNINFEERLVVDEAFWQQPLEASMQINTFDGEQIQLSLLELEDKHYLRFTANQSQAYWQGATYLISGFSANQLAKKTEDFLAEPPLPQNKLPVGHVEEGEAPHR
;
A
#
# COMPACT_ATOMS: atom_id res chain seq x y z
N MET A 1 -2.83 70.28 -46.80
CA MET A 1 -3.53 68.98 -46.85
C MET A 1 -2.58 67.77 -46.69
N ALA A 2 -1.39 67.76 -47.30
CA ALA A 2 -0.46 66.62 -47.20
C ALA A 2 0.05 66.28 -45.77
N LYS A 3 0.26 67.27 -44.89
CA LYS A 3 0.73 67.03 -43.51
C LYS A 3 -0.27 66.29 -42.62
N HIS A 4 -1.57 66.52 -42.82
CA HIS A 4 -2.63 65.81 -42.07
C HIS A 4 -2.86 64.39 -42.57
N LEU A 5 -2.63 64.13 -43.86
CA LEU A 5 -2.65 62.77 -44.41
C LEU A 5 -1.51 61.91 -43.84
N LEU A 6 -0.33 62.50 -43.66
CA LEU A 6 0.84 61.79 -43.15
C LEU A 6 0.70 61.43 -41.66
N SER A 7 0.08 62.30 -40.85
CA SER A 7 -0.19 61.99 -39.43
C SER A 7 -1.26 60.91 -39.26
N LEU A 8 -2.29 60.90 -40.12
CA LEU A 8 -3.32 59.85 -40.11
C LEU A 8 -2.75 58.48 -40.48
N PHE A 9 -1.83 58.43 -41.46
CA PHE A 9 -1.18 57.19 -41.86
C PHE A 9 -0.26 56.63 -40.75
N LEU A 10 0.44 57.50 -40.03
CA LEU A 10 1.29 57.11 -38.90
C LEU A 10 0.47 56.53 -37.73
N ILE A 11 -0.67 57.16 -37.41
CA ILE A 11 -1.58 56.69 -36.36
C ILE A 11 -2.20 55.34 -36.74
N LEU A 12 -2.55 55.14 -38.02
CA LEU A 12 -3.04 53.86 -38.53
C LEU A 12 -1.98 52.76 -38.39
N LEU A 13 -0.72 53.05 -38.75
CA LEU A 13 0.40 52.10 -38.62
C LEU A 13 0.68 51.70 -37.17
N VAL A 14 0.63 52.66 -36.24
CA VAL A 14 0.79 52.38 -34.81
C VAL A 14 -0.41 51.58 -34.28
N GLY A 15 -1.63 51.92 -34.69
CA GLY A 15 -2.83 51.18 -34.29
C GLY A 15 -2.83 49.74 -34.79
N VAL A 16 -2.39 49.50 -36.03
CA VAL A 16 -2.24 48.16 -36.60
C VAL A 16 -1.08 47.40 -35.93
N GLY A 17 0.03 48.08 -35.62
CA GLY A 17 1.17 47.47 -34.91
C GLY A 17 0.84 47.06 -33.47
N VAL A 18 0.12 47.91 -32.73
CA VAL A 18 -0.37 47.62 -31.38
C VAL A 18 -1.46 46.56 -31.42
N GLY A 19 -2.38 46.63 -32.39
CA GLY A 19 -3.39 45.59 -32.61
C GLY A 19 -2.76 44.23 -32.90
N TRP A 20 -1.74 44.18 -33.76
CA TRP A 20 -0.99 42.95 -34.04
C TRP A 20 -0.21 42.43 -32.82
N PHE A 21 0.38 43.32 -32.02
CA PHE A 21 1.08 42.94 -30.78
C PHE A 21 0.12 42.42 -29.71
N LEU A 22 -1.04 43.05 -29.52
CA LEU A 22 -2.08 42.60 -28.59
C LEU A 22 -2.74 41.29 -29.05
N LEU A 23 -3.01 41.13 -30.35
CA LEU A 23 -3.47 39.86 -30.92
C LEU A 23 -2.44 38.73 -30.78
N LYS A 24 -1.13 39.05 -30.78
CA LYS A 24 -0.07 38.08 -30.52
C LYS A 24 0.07 37.72 -29.04
N GLN A 25 -0.40 38.60 -28.14
CA GLN A 25 -0.41 38.38 -26.70
C GLN A 25 -1.67 37.62 -26.23
N GLU A 26 -2.74 37.62 -27.02
CA GLU A 26 -3.97 36.84 -26.80
C GLU A 26 -4.06 35.55 -27.65
N GLY A 27 -2.96 35.18 -28.32
CA GLY A 27 -2.82 33.92 -29.04
C GLY A 27 -2.54 32.72 -28.14
N GLY A 28 -3.31 32.55 -27.06
CA GLY A 28 -3.45 31.28 -26.34
C GLY A 28 -4.26 30.31 -27.19
N GLN A 29 -3.76 29.94 -28.37
CA GLN A 29 -4.26 28.74 -29.02
C GLN A 29 -3.93 27.58 -28.07
N ASP A 30 -4.95 26.80 -27.74
CA ASP A 30 -4.81 25.45 -27.18
C ASP A 30 -4.00 24.60 -28.16
N VAL A 31 -2.70 24.84 -28.23
CA VAL A 31 -1.78 23.96 -28.93
C VAL A 31 -1.74 22.72 -28.06
N LEU A 32 -2.42 21.67 -28.52
CA LEU A 32 -2.15 20.31 -28.11
C LEU A 32 -0.65 20.07 -28.38
N GLN A 33 0.20 20.37 -27.40
CA GLN A 33 1.61 19.99 -27.45
C GLN A 33 1.67 18.52 -27.06
N GLN A 34 1.30 17.68 -28.01
CA GLN A 34 1.37 16.24 -27.86
C GLN A 34 2.84 15.82 -27.86
N GLY A 35 3.28 15.33 -26.71
CA GLY A 35 4.63 14.84 -26.52
C GLY A 35 4.80 14.29 -25.11
N PRO A 36 5.82 13.47 -24.87
CA PRO A 36 6.11 12.96 -23.53
C PRO A 36 6.23 14.10 -22.53
N LEU A 37 5.77 13.86 -21.30
CA LEU A 37 5.94 14.74 -20.17
C LEU A 37 7.41 14.81 -19.80
N LEU A 38 8.06 13.65 -19.66
CA LEU A 38 9.45 13.47 -19.27
C LEU A 38 10.20 12.65 -20.34
N PRO A 39 10.59 13.26 -21.48
CA PRO A 39 11.27 12.54 -22.57
C PRO A 39 12.53 11.80 -22.09
N GLU A 40 13.31 12.41 -21.20
CA GLU A 40 14.56 11.86 -20.69
C GLU A 40 14.34 10.68 -19.73
N LEU A 41 13.18 10.63 -19.06
CA LEU A 41 12.87 9.54 -18.12
C LEU A 41 12.69 8.21 -18.85
N ALA A 42 12.24 8.21 -20.11
CA ALA A 42 12.10 6.98 -20.90
C ALA A 42 13.45 6.25 -21.10
N GLU A 43 14.56 7.00 -21.18
CA GLU A 43 15.90 6.43 -21.34
C GLU A 43 16.56 6.10 -19.99
N GLN A 44 16.14 6.78 -18.92
CA GLN A 44 16.80 6.78 -17.61
C GLN A 44 15.97 6.10 -16.51
N GLY A 45 14.75 5.62 -16.82
CA GLY A 45 13.80 5.10 -15.83
C GLY A 45 14.35 3.91 -15.03
N SER A 46 15.15 3.06 -15.66
CA SER A 46 15.84 1.94 -14.98
C SER A 46 17.04 2.36 -14.13
N GLN A 47 17.45 3.64 -14.22
CA GLN A 47 18.58 4.22 -13.49
C GLN A 47 18.13 5.12 -12.34
N ILE A 48 16.81 5.17 -12.06
CA ILE A 48 16.29 5.89 -10.90
C ILE A 48 16.80 5.22 -9.63
N GLN A 49 17.42 6.02 -8.77
CA GLN A 49 18.04 5.59 -7.51
C GLN A 49 17.35 6.21 -6.29
N ARG A 50 16.54 7.26 -6.47
CA ARG A 50 15.75 7.87 -5.41
C ARG A 50 14.40 8.35 -5.92
N VAL A 51 13.37 8.11 -5.13
CA VAL A 51 12.02 8.62 -5.30
C VAL A 51 11.63 9.29 -3.99
N GLU A 52 11.24 10.56 -4.05
CA GLU A 52 10.77 11.31 -2.89
C GLU A 52 9.41 11.91 -3.20
N LEU A 53 8.48 11.74 -2.26
CA LEU A 53 7.17 12.34 -2.29
C LEU A 53 6.98 13.21 -1.05
N LEU A 54 6.58 14.45 -1.29
CA LEU A 54 6.17 15.39 -0.26
C LEU A 54 4.79 15.90 -0.64
N ASP A 55 3.82 15.89 0.28
CA ASP A 55 2.54 16.58 0.05
C ASP A 55 2.36 17.76 0.99
N ALA A 56 1.39 18.61 0.66
CA ALA A 56 1.03 19.76 1.48
C ALA A 56 0.32 19.38 2.80
N GLN A 57 -0.06 18.12 2.98
CA GLN A 57 -0.69 17.60 4.20
C GLN A 57 0.36 17.08 5.21
N GLY A 58 1.64 17.04 4.83
CA GLY A 58 2.75 16.65 5.68
C GLY A 58 3.25 15.22 5.46
N LEU A 59 2.71 14.49 4.48
CA LEU A 59 3.28 13.21 4.06
C LEU A 59 4.68 13.45 3.50
N SER A 60 5.64 12.67 4.00
CA SER A 60 6.99 12.62 3.49
C SER A 60 7.44 11.18 3.39
N VAL A 61 7.68 10.73 2.16
CA VAL A 61 8.14 9.36 1.88
C VAL A 61 9.36 9.44 0.97
N GLN A 62 10.45 8.83 1.41
CA GLN A 62 11.69 8.81 0.65
C GLN A 62 12.10 7.35 0.44
N ALA A 63 12.15 6.92 -0.81
CA ALA A 63 12.64 5.61 -1.22
C ALA A 63 13.99 5.78 -1.92
N GLU A 64 14.96 4.94 -1.56
CA GLU A 64 16.30 4.92 -2.12
C GLU A 64 16.71 3.49 -2.49
N GLN A 65 17.43 3.35 -3.60
CA GLN A 65 17.98 2.07 -4.02
C GLN A 65 19.35 1.86 -3.35
N VAL A 66 19.44 0.86 -2.48
CA VAL A 66 20.66 0.49 -1.74
C VAL A 66 20.94 -1.00 -1.97
N ASP A 67 22.14 -1.33 -2.46
CA ASP A 67 22.56 -2.71 -2.76
C ASP A 67 21.55 -3.50 -3.62
N GLY A 68 20.92 -2.82 -4.58
CA GLY A 68 19.94 -3.41 -5.49
C GLY A 68 18.54 -3.61 -4.90
N LYS A 69 18.26 -3.10 -3.68
CA LYS A 69 16.94 -3.14 -3.04
C LYS A 69 16.41 -1.74 -2.83
N TRP A 70 15.10 -1.56 -2.99
CA TRP A 70 14.45 -0.30 -2.63
C TRP A 70 14.12 -0.26 -1.15
N LEU A 71 14.61 0.75 -0.45
CA LEU A 71 14.39 0.97 0.97
C LEU A 71 13.75 2.35 1.21
N ILE A 72 12.76 2.40 2.08
CA ILE A 72 12.13 3.64 2.53
C ILE A 72 12.99 4.24 3.64
N SER A 73 13.86 5.19 3.28
CA SER A 73 14.81 5.84 4.19
C SER A 73 14.11 6.67 5.27
N SER A 74 12.96 7.27 4.96
CA SER A 74 12.10 7.96 5.93
C SER A 74 11.50 7.01 6.97
N GLU A 75 11.49 5.70 6.70
CA GLU A 75 11.00 4.64 7.59
C GLU A 75 12.16 3.76 8.11
N GLY A 76 13.34 4.34 8.30
CA GLY A 76 14.48 3.63 8.89
C GLY A 76 15.00 2.48 8.03
N GLY A 77 14.83 2.56 6.71
CA GLY A 77 15.33 1.57 5.75
C GLY A 77 14.41 0.37 5.56
N TYR A 78 13.12 0.49 5.86
CA TYR A 78 12.16 -0.59 5.60
C TYR A 78 12.04 -0.87 4.09
N PRO A 79 11.94 -2.12 3.62
CA PRO A 79 11.83 -2.39 2.18
C PRO A 79 10.61 -1.74 1.54
N ALA A 80 10.78 -1.19 0.35
CA ALA A 80 9.68 -0.65 -0.43
C ALA A 80 8.92 -1.74 -1.18
N ASP A 81 7.70 -1.40 -1.57
CA ASP A 81 6.92 -2.13 -2.56
C ASP A 81 7.43 -1.75 -3.96
N GLU A 82 8.32 -2.61 -4.49
CA GLU A 82 8.98 -2.36 -5.78
C GLU A 82 8.02 -2.34 -6.96
N GLU A 83 6.91 -3.08 -6.88
CA GLU A 83 5.87 -3.10 -7.92
C GLU A 83 5.23 -1.72 -8.02
N LYS A 84 4.81 -1.13 -6.89
CA LYS A 84 4.23 0.22 -6.86
C LYS A 84 5.20 1.30 -7.30
N LEU A 85 6.47 1.20 -6.93
CA LEU A 85 7.48 2.16 -7.40
C LEU A 85 7.70 2.03 -8.92
N ALA A 86 7.74 0.81 -9.46
CA ALA A 86 7.86 0.58 -10.89
C ALA A 86 6.62 1.09 -11.65
N GLU A 87 5.41 0.85 -11.13
CA GLU A 87 4.16 1.38 -11.69
C GLU A 87 4.16 2.91 -11.77
N LEU A 88 4.60 3.58 -10.70
CA LEU A 88 4.71 5.05 -10.67
C LEU A 88 5.68 5.56 -11.74
N VAL A 89 6.88 4.99 -11.81
CA VAL A 89 7.90 5.40 -12.79
C VAL A 89 7.40 5.14 -14.21
N GLN A 90 6.77 3.99 -14.46
CA GLN A 90 6.21 3.65 -15.76
C GLN A 90 5.09 4.61 -16.16
N ALA A 91 4.18 4.95 -15.24
CA ALA A 91 3.12 5.93 -15.50
C ALA A 91 3.69 7.30 -15.91
N LEU A 92 4.83 7.70 -15.36
CA LEU A 92 5.51 8.96 -15.70
C LEU A 92 6.26 8.89 -17.04
N VAL A 93 6.82 7.73 -17.39
CA VAL A 93 7.41 7.47 -18.71
C VAL A 93 6.34 7.53 -19.80
N ASP A 94 5.17 6.95 -19.54
CA ASP A 94 4.06 6.89 -20.50
C ASP A 94 3.24 8.18 -20.56
N ALA A 95 3.41 9.08 -19.58
CA ALA A 95 2.69 10.35 -19.50
C ALA A 95 3.02 11.27 -20.67
N LYS A 96 1.96 11.77 -21.32
CA LYS A 96 2.03 12.76 -22.38
C LYS A 96 1.29 14.02 -21.98
N ARG A 97 1.83 15.15 -22.41
CA ARG A 97 1.15 16.44 -22.31
C ARG A 97 -0.03 16.43 -23.28
N LEU A 98 -1.23 16.63 -22.75
CA LEU A 98 -2.46 16.80 -23.53
C LEU A 98 -2.69 18.27 -23.86
N GLN A 99 -2.69 19.13 -22.83
CA GLN A 99 -3.05 20.53 -22.99
C GLN A 99 -2.20 21.41 -22.08
N ALA A 100 -1.65 22.48 -22.63
CA ALA A 100 -1.07 23.56 -21.84
C ALA A 100 -2.18 24.25 -21.03
N LYS A 101 -1.97 24.44 -19.73
CA LYS A 101 -2.87 25.19 -18.85
C LYS A 101 -2.25 26.56 -18.53
N THR A 102 -2.59 27.12 -17.36
CA THR A 102 -2.14 28.45 -16.97
C THR A 102 -0.62 28.51 -16.75
N ARG A 103 -0.03 29.67 -17.07
CA ARG A 103 1.33 30.06 -16.64
C ARG A 103 1.30 31.08 -15.49
N GLN A 104 0.12 31.52 -15.08
CA GLN A 104 -0.07 32.58 -14.10
C GLN A 104 -0.16 31.97 -12.69
N PRO A 105 0.78 32.28 -11.78
CA PRO A 105 0.78 31.69 -10.42
C PRO A 105 -0.52 31.92 -9.65
N ALA A 106 -1.17 33.07 -9.87
CA ALA A 106 -2.47 33.41 -9.28
C ALA A 106 -3.60 32.41 -9.61
N HIS A 107 -3.42 31.54 -10.61
CA HIS A 107 -4.40 30.55 -11.04
C HIS A 107 -4.05 29.10 -10.67
N PHE A 108 -2.88 28.85 -10.08
CA PHE A 108 -2.47 27.49 -9.72
C PHE A 108 -3.36 26.82 -8.66
N HIS A 109 -3.98 27.61 -7.77
CA HIS A 109 -4.92 27.09 -6.78
C HIS A 109 -6.10 26.34 -7.41
N ARG A 110 -6.55 26.75 -8.59
CA ARG A 110 -7.66 26.09 -9.30
C ARG A 110 -7.31 24.69 -9.79
N LEU A 111 -6.01 24.39 -9.91
CA LEU A 111 -5.47 23.13 -10.40
C LEU A 111 -4.84 22.30 -9.28
N GLY A 112 -4.77 22.82 -8.04
CA GLY A 112 -4.01 22.19 -6.95
C GLY A 112 -2.50 22.21 -7.18
N LEU A 113 -1.97 23.23 -7.88
CA LEU A 113 -0.55 23.33 -8.26
C LEU A 113 0.18 24.49 -7.57
N GLN A 114 -0.34 24.94 -6.43
CA GLN A 114 0.33 25.91 -5.58
C GLN A 114 1.64 25.33 -5.03
N GLU A 115 2.46 26.17 -4.41
CA GLU A 115 3.64 25.69 -3.67
C GLU A 115 3.21 24.84 -2.46
N LEU A 116 4.13 24.00 -1.95
CA LEU A 116 3.84 23.09 -0.83
C LEU A 116 3.44 23.84 0.45
N ASP A 117 4.06 24.99 0.71
CA ASP A 117 3.86 25.81 1.90
C ASP A 117 2.70 26.82 1.76
N ALA A 118 2.01 26.83 0.61
CA ALA A 118 0.89 27.72 0.41
C ALA A 118 -0.31 27.31 1.27
N PRO A 119 -1.10 28.28 1.80
CA PRO A 119 -2.31 27.97 2.56
C PRO A 119 -3.29 27.13 1.73
N GLU A 120 -3.87 26.10 2.36
CA GLU A 120 -4.84 25.18 1.74
C GLU A 120 -4.30 24.47 0.49
N SER A 121 -2.97 24.36 0.34
CA SER A 121 -2.38 23.63 -0.77
C SER A 121 -2.74 22.16 -0.72
N THR A 122 -2.96 21.58 -1.89
CA THR A 122 -3.29 20.16 -2.11
C THR A 122 -2.29 19.50 -3.05
N VAL A 123 -1.16 20.18 -3.28
CA VAL A 123 -0.12 19.71 -4.19
C VAL A 123 0.67 18.56 -3.57
N SER A 124 1.06 17.62 -4.41
CA SER A 124 2.11 16.65 -4.10
C SER A 124 3.31 16.92 -4.98
N GLN A 125 4.48 17.08 -4.39
CA GLN A 125 5.75 17.16 -5.10
C GLN A 125 6.41 15.80 -5.15
N LEU A 126 6.60 15.32 -6.38
CA LEU A 126 7.37 14.12 -6.67
C LEU A 126 8.76 14.52 -7.19
N THR A 127 9.80 13.98 -6.56
CA THR A 127 11.18 14.11 -6.99
C THR A 127 11.70 12.73 -7.39
N LEU A 128 12.20 12.60 -8.61
CA LEU A 128 12.91 11.42 -9.10
C LEU A 128 14.37 11.79 -9.34
N GLN A 129 15.30 10.95 -8.90
CA GLN A 129 16.73 11.17 -9.14
C GLN A 129 17.37 9.92 -9.74
N SER A 130 18.13 10.12 -10.81
CA SER A 130 19.10 9.17 -11.34
C SER A 130 20.52 9.65 -11.02
N THR A 131 21.53 8.90 -11.45
CA THR A 131 22.94 9.29 -11.28
C THR A 131 23.29 10.61 -11.97
N SER A 132 22.57 10.98 -13.04
CA SER A 132 22.92 12.14 -13.88
C SER A 132 21.84 13.23 -13.94
N HIS A 133 20.60 12.91 -13.57
CA HIS A 133 19.45 13.80 -13.72
C HIS A 133 18.55 13.78 -12.49
N SER A 134 17.86 14.90 -12.27
CA SER A 134 16.84 15.04 -11.24
C SER A 134 15.61 15.70 -11.87
N TRP A 135 14.45 15.11 -11.63
CA TRP A 135 13.15 15.62 -12.07
C TRP A 135 12.31 15.96 -10.85
N GLN A 136 11.73 17.16 -10.84
CA GLN A 136 10.87 17.63 -9.77
C GLN A 136 9.55 18.09 -10.36
N LEU A 137 8.48 17.38 -10.02
CA LEU A 137 7.15 17.53 -10.59
C LEU A 137 6.14 17.79 -9.47
N LEU A 138 5.39 18.87 -9.60
CA LEU A 138 4.20 19.12 -8.81
C LEU A 138 3.01 18.44 -9.49
N ILE A 139 2.29 17.66 -8.71
CA ILE A 139 1.11 16.89 -9.10
C ILE A 139 -0.07 17.47 -8.32
N GLY A 140 -1.10 17.90 -9.05
CA GLY A 140 -2.27 18.55 -8.50
C GLY A 140 -3.54 17.73 -8.65
N ASN A 141 -4.65 18.43 -8.76
CA ASN A 141 -5.98 17.82 -8.77
C ASN A 141 -6.26 17.02 -10.04
N THR A 142 -7.11 16.01 -9.92
CA THR A 142 -7.75 15.36 -11.07
C THR A 142 -8.74 16.36 -11.71
N PRO A 143 -8.77 16.50 -13.05
CA PRO A 143 -9.74 17.34 -13.72
C PRO A 143 -11.17 16.83 -13.49
N ALA A 144 -12.17 17.72 -13.62
CA ALA A 144 -13.58 17.36 -13.46
C ALA A 144 -14.09 16.29 -14.44
N SER A 145 -13.39 16.06 -15.55
CA SER A 145 -13.65 14.96 -16.48
C SER A 145 -13.30 13.58 -15.91
N GLY A 146 -12.52 13.52 -14.83
CA GLY A 146 -12.02 12.27 -14.24
C GLY A 146 -10.87 11.63 -15.00
N HIS A 147 -10.37 12.26 -16.07
CA HIS A 147 -9.32 11.68 -16.93
C HIS A 147 -8.06 12.55 -16.93
N GLY A 148 -6.94 11.95 -16.54
CA GLY A 148 -5.64 12.59 -16.50
C GLY A 148 -5.35 13.29 -15.18
N ARG A 149 -4.27 14.08 -15.16
CA ARG A 149 -3.79 14.77 -13.95
C ARG A 149 -3.24 16.14 -14.30
N TYR A 150 -3.43 17.13 -13.43
CA TYR A 150 -2.73 18.41 -13.56
C TYR A 150 -1.31 18.31 -13.00
N VAL A 151 -0.32 18.78 -13.76
CA VAL A 151 1.08 18.75 -13.35
C VAL A 151 1.81 20.05 -13.72
N ARG A 152 2.89 20.35 -13.00
CA ARG A 152 3.80 21.46 -13.28
C ARG A 152 5.22 21.10 -12.87
N PHE A 153 6.20 21.41 -13.69
CA PHE A 153 7.61 21.29 -13.28
C PHE A 153 7.94 22.36 -12.24
N ALA A 154 8.66 22.02 -11.18
CA ALA A 154 9.01 23.00 -10.15
C ALA A 154 9.80 24.20 -10.72
N SER A 155 10.58 23.99 -11.79
CA SER A 155 11.38 25.00 -12.46
C SER A 155 10.65 25.84 -13.53
N ASP A 156 9.39 25.52 -13.85
CA ASP A 156 8.60 26.24 -14.85
C ASP A 156 7.22 26.63 -14.30
N ASN A 157 6.72 27.79 -14.72
CA ASN A 157 5.37 28.23 -14.41
C ASN A 157 4.33 27.60 -15.34
N GLN A 158 4.72 27.02 -16.47
CA GLN A 158 3.78 26.33 -17.35
C GLN A 158 3.21 25.07 -16.69
N SER A 159 1.90 25.08 -16.40
CA SER A 159 1.15 23.90 -15.99
C SER A 159 0.58 23.13 -17.19
N TRP A 160 0.32 21.84 -17.00
CA TRP A 160 -0.14 20.92 -18.03
C TRP A 160 -1.27 20.04 -17.50
N LEU A 161 -2.17 19.62 -18.40
CA LEU A 161 -2.96 18.41 -18.23
C LEU A 161 -2.24 17.27 -18.95
N ILE A 162 -2.05 16.15 -18.28
CA ILE A 162 -1.49 14.92 -18.86
C ILE A 162 -2.55 13.84 -19.05
N ASP A 163 -2.27 12.84 -19.88
CA ASP A 163 -3.17 11.72 -20.21
C ASP A 163 -3.14 10.56 -19.22
N GLN A 164 -2.20 10.56 -18.27
CA GLN A 164 -2.10 9.54 -17.24
C GLN A 164 -2.72 10.01 -15.93
N ASP A 165 -3.31 9.04 -15.21
CA ASP A 165 -3.60 9.22 -13.81
C ASP A 165 -2.39 8.74 -12.99
N ILE A 166 -1.82 9.64 -12.19
CA ILE A 166 -0.68 9.31 -11.33
C ILE A 166 -1.23 8.98 -9.96
N SER A 167 -1.22 7.69 -9.60
CA SER A 167 -1.59 7.24 -8.27
C SER A 167 -0.44 7.49 -7.30
N LEU A 168 -0.68 8.34 -6.32
CA LEU A 168 0.27 8.66 -5.25
C LEU A 168 -0.19 8.00 -3.95
N PRO A 169 0.74 7.56 -3.09
CA PRO A 169 0.42 7.00 -1.78
C PRO A 169 -0.26 8.06 -0.91
N MET A 170 -1.17 7.62 -0.05
CA MET A 170 -1.83 8.48 0.95
C MET A 170 -1.12 8.43 2.30
N ALA A 171 -0.32 7.38 2.53
CA ALA A 171 0.51 7.20 3.71
C ALA A 171 1.82 6.49 3.35
N ALA A 172 2.86 6.64 4.18
CA ALA A 172 4.16 6.01 3.96
C ALA A 172 4.05 4.49 3.78
N ARG A 173 3.16 3.85 4.54
CA ARG A 173 2.87 2.41 4.46
C ARG A 173 2.46 1.93 3.08
N ASP A 174 1.88 2.79 2.25
CA ASP A 174 1.35 2.41 0.94
C ASP A 174 2.49 2.09 -0.05
N TRP A 175 3.70 2.59 0.21
CA TRP A 175 4.94 2.25 -0.51
C TRP A 175 5.85 1.30 0.26
N MET A 176 5.48 0.87 1.47
CA MET A 176 6.24 -0.13 2.21
C MET A 176 5.86 -1.53 1.74
N ARG A 177 6.82 -2.45 1.72
CA ARG A 177 6.60 -3.87 1.39
C ARG A 177 5.54 -4.46 2.32
N GLN A 178 4.59 -5.17 1.74
CA GLN A 178 3.60 -5.97 2.43
C GLN A 178 3.42 -7.32 1.70
N PRO A 179 3.06 -8.42 2.38
CA PRO A 179 2.84 -8.54 3.84
C PRO A 179 4.14 -8.41 4.66
N ILE A 180 4.03 -8.36 5.99
CA ILE A 180 5.16 -8.13 6.92
C ILE A 180 6.24 -9.22 6.78
N LEU A 181 5.84 -10.48 6.62
CA LEU A 181 6.75 -11.60 6.50
C LEU A 181 7.05 -11.87 5.03
N ASP A 182 8.33 -11.84 4.67
CA ASP A 182 8.82 -12.27 3.36
C ASP A 182 9.06 -13.78 3.35
N LEU A 183 7.98 -14.55 3.53
CA LEU A 183 7.99 -16.01 3.61
C LEU A 183 6.86 -16.60 2.77
N GLN A 184 7.20 -17.65 2.05
CA GLN A 184 6.26 -18.43 1.24
C GLN A 184 5.71 -19.59 2.05
N ASN A 185 4.51 -20.05 1.68
CA ASN A 185 3.84 -21.13 2.40
C ASN A 185 4.73 -22.36 2.46
N GLU A 186 5.36 -22.72 1.34
CA GLU A 186 6.21 -23.90 1.10
C GLU A 186 7.42 -23.96 2.05
N GLN A 187 7.87 -22.82 2.57
CA GLN A 187 8.97 -22.77 3.54
C GLN A 187 8.55 -23.23 4.93
N ILE A 188 7.26 -23.19 5.26
CA ILE A 188 6.76 -23.44 6.61
C ILE A 188 6.64 -24.95 6.87
N ALA A 189 7.30 -25.44 7.91
CA ALA A 189 7.23 -26.83 8.36
C ALA A 189 6.22 -27.02 9.50
N SER A 190 6.14 -26.06 10.42
CA SER A 190 5.18 -26.09 11.53
C SER A 190 4.85 -24.70 12.06
N VAL A 191 3.67 -24.59 12.67
CA VAL A 191 3.25 -23.43 13.45
C VAL A 191 2.69 -23.94 14.77
N ALA A 192 3.07 -23.33 15.88
CA ALA A 192 2.56 -23.66 17.20
C ALA A 192 2.15 -22.40 17.94
N ARG A 193 1.01 -22.45 18.64
CA ARG A 193 0.69 -21.50 19.71
C ARG A 193 1.34 -22.02 21.00
N ILE A 194 2.14 -21.17 21.66
CA ILE A 194 3.01 -21.54 22.78
C ILE A 194 2.59 -20.90 24.11
N ASP A 195 1.34 -20.48 24.22
CA ASP A 195 0.72 -19.96 25.44
C ASP A 195 -0.23 -20.99 26.10
N SER A 196 -1.06 -20.55 27.05
CA SER A 196 -2.00 -21.41 27.78
C SER A 196 -3.10 -22.04 26.91
N HIS A 197 -3.29 -21.57 25.67
CA HIS A 197 -4.23 -22.12 24.69
C HIS A 197 -3.50 -22.91 23.58
N GLY A 198 -2.35 -23.49 23.92
CA GLY A 198 -1.42 -24.06 22.96
C GLY A 198 -2.01 -25.12 22.02
N TRP A 199 -1.55 -25.08 20.79
CA TRP A 199 -1.82 -26.04 19.72
C TRP A 199 -0.61 -26.07 18.78
N GLN A 200 -0.47 -27.14 18.01
CA GLN A 200 0.59 -27.24 17.02
C GLN A 200 0.06 -27.89 15.75
N ILE A 201 0.44 -27.31 14.62
CA ILE A 201 0.24 -27.89 13.30
C ILE A 201 1.59 -28.12 12.64
N SER A 202 1.70 -29.20 11.86
CA SER A 202 2.90 -29.51 11.10
C SER A 202 2.55 -30.26 9.82
N ARG A 203 3.50 -30.33 8.89
CA ARG A 203 3.41 -31.18 7.69
C ARG A 203 4.78 -31.81 7.42
N ALA A 204 4.80 -32.95 6.75
CA ALA A 204 6.05 -33.67 6.50
C ALA A 204 6.84 -33.13 5.30
N ALA A 205 6.16 -32.49 4.34
CA ALA A 205 6.76 -31.90 3.14
C ALA A 205 5.93 -30.67 2.69
N ALA A 206 6.52 -29.81 1.86
CA ALA A 206 5.93 -28.54 1.43
C ALA A 206 4.59 -28.72 0.69
N GLU A 207 4.42 -29.82 -0.04
CA GLU A 207 3.23 -30.10 -0.85
C GLU A 207 2.10 -30.77 -0.06
N GLN A 208 2.34 -31.11 1.20
CA GLN A 208 1.37 -31.78 2.05
C GLN A 208 0.55 -30.79 2.87
N ASP A 209 -0.66 -31.20 3.24
CA ASP A 209 -1.49 -30.44 4.16
C ASP A 209 -0.95 -30.45 5.59
N PHE A 210 -1.23 -29.37 6.30
CA PHE A 210 -0.95 -29.31 7.73
C PHE A 210 -1.89 -30.24 8.50
N VAL A 211 -1.35 -30.93 9.49
CA VAL A 211 -2.11 -31.77 10.43
C VAL A 211 -2.03 -31.19 11.83
N LEU A 212 -3.10 -31.31 12.61
CA LEU A 212 -3.15 -30.88 14.00
C LEU A 212 -2.54 -31.95 14.91
N THR A 213 -1.48 -31.59 15.63
CA THR A 213 -0.87 -32.46 16.64
C THR A 213 -1.83 -32.66 17.81
N ASN A 214 -1.97 -33.90 18.29
CA ASN A 214 -2.86 -34.28 19.40
C ASN A 214 -4.33 -33.87 19.19
N GLN A 215 -4.84 -33.99 17.96
CA GLN A 215 -6.26 -33.78 17.68
C GLN A 215 -7.15 -34.59 18.65
N PRO A 216 -8.14 -33.95 19.32
CA PRO A 216 -8.98 -34.65 20.28
C PRO A 216 -9.70 -35.86 19.66
N GLN A 217 -9.73 -36.97 20.39
CA GLN A 217 -10.32 -38.22 19.90
C GLN A 217 -11.79 -38.03 19.50
N GLY A 218 -12.15 -38.47 18.29
CA GLY A 218 -13.53 -38.39 17.77
C GLY A 218 -13.97 -36.99 17.33
N ARG A 219 -13.09 -35.99 17.35
CA ARG A 219 -13.33 -34.68 16.74
C ARG A 219 -12.72 -34.65 15.34
N GLU A 220 -13.42 -34.05 14.39
CA GLU A 220 -12.92 -33.79 13.04
C GLU A 220 -12.58 -32.32 12.87
N LEU A 221 -11.78 -31.98 11.86
CA LEU A 221 -11.57 -30.60 11.46
C LEU A 221 -12.87 -30.01 10.91
N LYS A 222 -13.06 -28.70 11.09
CA LYS A 222 -14.24 -27.98 10.60
C LYS A 222 -14.39 -28.07 9.08
N TYR A 223 -13.26 -28.02 8.37
CA TYR A 223 -13.13 -28.29 6.94
C TYR A 223 -11.66 -28.65 6.62
N ALA A 224 -11.42 -29.36 5.53
CA ALA A 224 -10.12 -29.97 5.23
C ALA A 224 -8.93 -28.98 5.22
N THR A 225 -9.15 -27.76 4.73
CA THR A 225 -8.08 -26.76 4.51
C THR A 225 -7.95 -25.75 5.65
N VAL A 226 -8.62 -25.94 6.79
CA VAL A 226 -8.66 -24.95 7.89
C VAL A 226 -7.27 -24.62 8.44
N LEU A 227 -6.36 -25.59 8.50
CA LEU A 227 -5.01 -25.41 9.01
C LEU A 227 -4.09 -24.72 7.97
N ASN A 228 -4.22 -25.06 6.69
CA ASN A 228 -3.49 -24.37 5.61
C ASN A 228 -3.94 -22.90 5.48
N ALA A 229 -5.23 -22.64 5.69
CA ALA A 229 -5.77 -21.27 5.73
C ALA A 229 -5.19 -20.46 6.89
N LEU A 230 -4.99 -21.06 8.07
CA LEU A 230 -4.34 -20.40 9.20
C LEU A 230 -2.92 -19.97 8.85
N VAL A 231 -2.11 -20.86 8.28
CA VAL A 231 -0.73 -20.54 7.86
C VAL A 231 -0.75 -19.44 6.81
N SER A 232 -1.62 -19.55 5.81
CA SER A 232 -1.75 -18.52 4.76
C SER A 232 -2.15 -17.16 5.33
N ASN A 233 -3.08 -17.11 6.29
CA ASN A 233 -3.48 -15.87 6.95
C ASN A 233 -2.35 -15.26 7.78
N LEU A 234 -1.56 -16.10 8.46
CA LEU A 234 -0.41 -15.66 9.26
C LEU A 234 0.68 -15.02 8.38
N LEU A 235 0.95 -15.60 7.20
CA LEU A 235 1.97 -15.10 6.29
C LEU A 235 1.53 -13.82 5.56
N ASN A 236 0.24 -13.67 5.31
CA ASN A 236 -0.34 -12.53 4.59
C ASN A 236 -0.81 -11.38 5.51
N ILE A 237 -0.15 -11.20 6.66
CA ILE A 237 -0.50 -10.11 7.57
C ILE A 237 0.07 -8.80 7.04
N ASN A 238 -0.84 -7.87 6.78
CA ASN A 238 -0.57 -6.48 6.50
C ASN A 238 -0.63 -5.65 7.79
N PHE A 239 0.15 -4.58 7.85
CA PHE A 239 0.15 -3.64 8.97
C PHE A 239 -0.52 -2.33 8.57
N GLU A 240 -1.13 -1.69 9.55
CA GLU A 240 -1.74 -0.37 9.42
C GLU A 240 -0.72 0.74 9.72
N GLU A 241 0.18 0.49 10.67
CA GLU A 241 1.22 1.43 11.09
C GLU A 241 2.42 0.65 11.65
N ARG A 242 3.63 1.18 11.49
CA ARG A 242 4.84 0.66 12.15
C ARG A 242 5.26 1.63 13.23
N LEU A 243 5.51 1.12 14.44
CA LEU A 243 5.81 1.92 15.62
C LEU A 243 7.21 1.63 16.14
N VAL A 244 7.83 2.67 16.68
CA VAL A 244 9.04 2.58 17.50
C VAL A 244 8.62 2.67 18.96
N VAL A 245 8.73 1.56 19.67
CA VAL A 245 8.36 1.43 21.09
C VAL A 245 9.58 0.96 21.89
N ASP A 246 9.56 1.19 23.20
CA ASP A 246 10.56 0.61 24.10
C ASP A 246 10.26 -0.87 24.41
N GLU A 247 11.23 -1.58 24.98
CA GLU A 247 11.02 -2.98 25.38
C GLU A 247 10.02 -3.15 26.54
N ALA A 248 9.74 -2.08 27.29
CA ALA A 248 8.75 -2.12 28.38
C ALA A 248 7.33 -2.28 27.82
N PHE A 249 7.07 -1.76 26.61
CA PHE A 249 5.82 -1.96 25.88
C PHE A 249 5.47 -3.46 25.74
N TRP A 250 6.47 -4.31 25.53
CA TRP A 250 6.28 -5.75 25.34
C TRP A 250 6.37 -6.58 26.62
N GLN A 251 6.41 -5.95 27.80
CA GLN A 251 6.28 -6.64 29.10
C GLN A 251 4.81 -6.81 29.53
N GLN A 252 3.87 -6.28 28.75
CA GLN A 252 2.44 -6.46 28.97
C GLN A 252 2.01 -7.91 28.70
N PRO A 253 0.90 -8.39 29.28
CA PRO A 253 0.36 -9.71 28.98
C PRO A 253 0.03 -9.85 27.49
N LEU A 254 0.59 -10.86 26.84
CA LEU A 254 0.34 -11.15 25.43
C LEU A 254 -1.05 -11.78 25.25
N GLU A 255 -1.75 -11.39 24.20
CA GLU A 255 -3.00 -11.99 23.75
C GLU A 255 -2.74 -13.38 23.14
N ALA A 256 -1.68 -13.49 22.34
CA ALA A 256 -1.22 -14.75 21.77
C ALA A 256 0.31 -14.75 21.58
N SER A 257 0.91 -15.93 21.72
CA SER A 257 2.31 -16.18 21.38
C SER A 257 2.40 -17.39 20.48
N MET A 258 3.12 -17.27 19.36
CA MET A 258 3.31 -18.36 18.41
C MET A 258 4.77 -18.54 18.03
N GLN A 259 5.06 -19.74 17.53
CA GLN A 259 6.33 -20.13 16.95
C GLN A 259 6.08 -20.73 15.58
N ILE A 260 6.78 -20.21 14.58
CA ILE A 260 6.84 -20.72 13.22
C ILE A 260 8.21 -21.37 13.05
N ASN A 261 8.23 -22.59 12.52
CA ASN A 261 9.47 -23.23 12.12
C ASN A 261 9.41 -23.50 10.62
N THR A 262 10.48 -23.14 9.92
CA THR A 262 10.66 -23.42 8.50
C THR A 262 11.41 -24.73 8.29
N PHE A 263 11.39 -25.26 7.06
CA PHE A 263 12.14 -26.47 6.71
C PHE A 263 13.66 -26.28 6.72
N ASP A 264 14.15 -25.06 6.52
CA ASP A 264 15.58 -24.72 6.59
C ASP A 264 16.08 -24.46 8.03
N GLY A 265 15.19 -24.56 9.02
CA GLY A 265 15.52 -24.50 10.45
C GLY A 265 15.47 -23.10 11.06
N GLU A 266 14.94 -22.11 10.35
CA GLU A 266 14.59 -20.82 10.93
C GLU A 266 13.43 -20.97 11.93
N GLN A 267 13.59 -20.34 13.09
CA GLN A 267 12.56 -20.28 14.11
C GLN A 267 12.16 -18.81 14.32
N ILE A 268 10.90 -18.52 14.08
CA ILE A 268 10.33 -17.18 14.18
C ILE A 268 9.28 -17.20 15.28
N GLN A 269 9.45 -16.35 16.28
CA GLN A 269 8.48 -16.13 17.33
C GLN A 269 7.63 -14.91 16.98
N LEU A 270 6.32 -15.08 17.11
CA LEU A 270 5.31 -14.05 16.93
C LEU A 270 4.71 -13.73 18.30
N SER A 271 4.70 -12.46 18.67
CA SER A 271 4.03 -11.93 19.86
C SER A 271 2.90 -11.00 19.46
N LEU A 272 1.67 -11.31 19.90
CA LEU A 272 0.49 -10.49 19.72
C LEU A 272 0.10 -9.86 21.06
N LEU A 273 -0.04 -8.54 21.07
CA LEU A 273 -0.47 -7.77 22.23
C LEU A 273 -1.74 -6.99 21.88
N GLU A 274 -2.74 -7.05 22.77
CA GLU A 274 -3.92 -6.18 22.73
C GLU A 274 -3.78 -5.10 23.80
N LEU A 275 -3.92 -3.84 23.41
CA LEU A 275 -3.89 -2.70 24.33
C LEU A 275 -4.83 -1.61 23.82
N GLU A 276 -5.77 -1.15 24.67
CA GLU A 276 -6.74 -0.10 24.33
C GLU A 276 -7.49 -0.38 23.01
N ASP A 277 -8.01 -1.60 22.85
CA ASP A 277 -8.72 -2.08 21.66
C ASP A 277 -7.90 -2.04 20.35
N LYS A 278 -6.57 -1.93 20.45
CA LYS A 278 -5.63 -2.01 19.32
C LYS A 278 -4.76 -3.26 19.44
N HIS A 279 -4.38 -3.81 18.29
CA HIS A 279 -3.58 -5.02 18.22
C HIS A 279 -2.20 -4.76 17.64
N TYR A 280 -1.18 -5.15 18.39
CA TYR A 280 0.22 -4.94 18.07
C TYR A 280 0.91 -6.28 17.85
N LEU A 281 1.72 -6.35 16.81
CA LEU A 281 2.44 -7.55 16.39
C LEU A 281 3.94 -7.29 16.40
N ARG A 282 4.71 -8.23 16.95
CA ARG A 282 6.17 -8.26 16.85
C ARG A 282 6.64 -9.64 16.48
N PHE A 283 7.66 -9.67 15.63
CA PHE A 283 8.35 -10.88 15.23
C PHE A 283 9.80 -10.85 15.69
N THR A 284 10.31 -12.00 16.15
CA THR A 284 11.73 -12.20 16.43
C THR A 284 12.19 -13.51 15.79
N ALA A 285 13.42 -13.55 15.29
CA ALA A 285 14.00 -14.74 14.67
C ALA A 285 15.30 -15.14 15.38
N ASN A 286 15.64 -16.42 15.32
CA ASN A 286 16.88 -16.95 15.91
C ASN A 286 18.12 -16.76 15.03
N GLN A 287 17.96 -16.69 13.70
CA GLN A 287 19.07 -16.71 12.74
C GLN A 287 19.04 -15.55 11.75
N SER A 288 17.87 -15.18 11.22
CA SER A 288 17.79 -14.10 10.23
C SER A 288 18.03 -12.73 10.87
N GLN A 289 18.51 -11.80 10.04
CA GLN A 289 18.47 -10.35 10.30
C GLN A 289 17.44 -9.76 9.35
N ALA A 290 16.20 -10.25 9.46
CA ALA A 290 15.13 -9.81 8.57
C ALA A 290 14.70 -8.38 8.92
N TYR A 291 14.28 -7.62 7.92
CA TYR A 291 13.84 -6.23 8.08
C TYR A 291 12.69 -6.08 9.08
N TRP A 292 11.89 -7.12 9.25
CA TRP A 292 10.73 -7.10 10.11
C TRP A 292 11.03 -7.38 11.59
N GLN A 293 12.25 -7.82 11.90
CA GLN A 293 12.64 -8.29 13.22
C GLN A 293 12.66 -7.16 14.25
N GLY A 294 12.03 -7.41 15.41
CA GLY A 294 12.01 -6.48 16.55
C GLY A 294 11.12 -5.25 16.37
N ALA A 295 10.69 -4.93 15.15
CA ALA A 295 9.75 -3.86 14.89
C ALA A 295 8.35 -4.19 15.43
N THR A 296 7.60 -3.15 15.77
CA THR A 296 6.21 -3.25 16.23
C THR A 296 5.28 -2.79 15.14
N TYR A 297 4.25 -3.59 14.85
CA TYR A 297 3.26 -3.33 13.81
C TYR A 297 1.88 -3.23 14.43
N LEU A 298 1.16 -2.14 14.20
CA LEU A 298 -0.28 -2.09 14.40
C LEU A 298 -0.94 -2.89 13.28
N ILE A 299 -1.82 -3.83 13.63
CA ILE A 299 -2.56 -4.65 12.67
C ILE A 299 -4.06 -4.52 12.88
N SER A 300 -4.83 -4.84 11.85
CA SER A 300 -6.29 -4.86 11.95
C SER A 300 -6.78 -5.88 12.99
N GLY A 301 -7.91 -5.60 13.62
CA GLY A 301 -8.57 -6.56 14.51
C GLY A 301 -8.97 -7.86 13.79
N PHE A 302 -9.21 -7.82 12.46
CA PHE A 302 -9.43 -9.05 11.69
C PHE A 302 -8.19 -9.95 11.68
N SER A 303 -7.01 -9.38 11.39
CA SER A 303 -5.74 -10.11 11.41
C SER A 303 -5.41 -10.65 12.81
N ALA A 304 -5.62 -9.83 13.84
CA ALA A 304 -5.43 -10.23 15.24
C ALA A 304 -6.33 -11.41 15.62
N ASN A 305 -7.62 -11.37 15.26
CA ASN A 305 -8.54 -12.47 15.49
C ASN A 305 -8.13 -13.78 14.78
N GLN A 306 -7.49 -13.70 13.59
CA GLN A 306 -6.95 -14.91 12.95
C GLN A 306 -5.78 -15.51 13.74
N LEU A 307 -4.95 -14.67 14.35
CA LEU A 307 -3.84 -15.09 15.22
C LEU A 307 -4.33 -15.55 16.60
N ALA A 308 -5.43 -15.00 17.13
CA ALA A 308 -5.93 -15.36 18.45
C ALA A 308 -6.69 -16.72 18.49
N LYS A 309 -6.76 -17.45 17.36
CA LYS A 309 -7.47 -18.74 17.27
C LYS A 309 -6.95 -19.79 18.25
N LYS A 310 -7.88 -20.58 18.76
CA LYS A 310 -7.71 -21.69 19.69
C LYS A 310 -8.03 -23.01 18.98
N THR A 311 -7.68 -24.13 19.62
CA THR A 311 -7.92 -25.47 19.07
C THR A 311 -9.37 -25.69 18.62
N GLU A 312 -10.34 -25.21 19.40
CA GLU A 312 -11.78 -25.37 19.08
C GLU A 312 -12.20 -24.64 17.80
N ASP A 313 -11.50 -23.59 17.38
CA ASP A 313 -11.80 -22.86 16.13
C ASP A 313 -11.49 -23.69 14.88
N PHE A 314 -10.66 -24.74 15.01
CA PHE A 314 -10.28 -25.63 13.93
C PHE A 314 -11.17 -26.88 13.83
N LEU A 315 -11.94 -27.19 14.88
CA LEU A 315 -12.69 -28.44 14.98
C LEU A 315 -14.16 -28.23 14.58
N ALA A 316 -14.76 -29.28 14.03
CA ALA A 316 -16.20 -29.32 13.83
C ALA A 316 -16.93 -29.31 15.19
N GLU A 317 -18.18 -28.83 15.18
CA GLU A 317 -19.05 -28.91 16.34
C GLU A 317 -19.21 -30.37 16.78
N PRO A 318 -19.24 -30.66 18.09
CA PRO A 318 -19.49 -32.01 18.56
C PRO A 318 -20.82 -32.52 18.02
N PRO A 319 -20.91 -33.78 17.56
CA PRO A 319 -22.18 -34.35 17.14
C PRO A 319 -23.19 -34.26 18.31
N LEU A 320 -24.38 -33.72 18.04
CA LEU A 320 -25.46 -33.67 19.02
C LEU A 320 -25.67 -35.06 19.63
N PRO A 321 -25.85 -35.19 20.96
CA PRO A 321 -26.11 -36.48 21.56
C PRO A 321 -27.35 -37.09 20.89
N GLN A 322 -27.16 -38.23 20.23
CA GLN A 322 -28.26 -39.03 19.74
C GLN A 322 -29.03 -39.54 20.96
N ASN A 323 -30.05 -38.79 21.41
CA ASN A 323 -31.06 -39.32 22.29
C ASN A 323 -31.73 -40.47 21.54
N LYS A 324 -31.28 -41.70 21.78
CA LYS A 324 -32.05 -42.89 21.46
C LYS A 324 -33.36 -42.73 22.24
N LEU A 325 -34.42 -42.33 21.55
CA LEU A 325 -35.77 -42.39 22.09
C LEU A 325 -35.93 -43.80 22.69
N PRO A 326 -36.44 -43.94 23.93
CA PRO A 326 -36.70 -45.24 24.49
C PRO A 326 -37.57 -46.00 23.51
N VAL A 327 -37.12 -47.17 23.05
CA VAL A 327 -37.99 -48.12 22.36
C VAL A 327 -39.02 -48.52 23.41
N GLY A 328 -40.18 -47.87 23.39
CA GLY A 328 -41.31 -48.26 24.21
C GLY A 328 -41.63 -49.71 23.87
N HIS A 329 -41.45 -50.61 24.84
CA HIS A 329 -42.09 -51.90 24.79
C HIS A 329 -43.59 -51.64 24.65
N VAL A 330 -44.13 -51.88 23.46
CA VAL A 330 -45.57 -51.99 23.27
C VAL A 330 -45.97 -53.27 24.00
N GLU A 331 -46.55 -53.12 25.19
CA GLU A 331 -47.26 -54.20 25.86
C GLU A 331 -48.36 -54.68 24.91
N GLU A 332 -48.20 -55.90 24.42
CA GLU A 332 -49.15 -56.58 23.56
C GLU A 332 -50.41 -56.87 24.38
N GLY A 333 -51.46 -56.09 24.14
CA GLY A 333 -52.72 -56.17 24.86
C GLY A 333 -53.33 -57.58 24.76
N GLU A 334 -53.57 -58.17 25.93
CA GLU A 334 -54.22 -59.46 26.13
C GLU A 334 -55.61 -59.47 25.47
N ALA A 335 -55.87 -60.45 24.62
CA ALA A 335 -57.14 -60.58 23.90
C ALA A 335 -58.28 -61.01 24.85
N PRO A 336 -59.51 -60.46 24.71
CA PRO A 336 -60.62 -60.85 25.57
C PRO A 336 -61.18 -62.21 25.14
N HIS A 337 -61.23 -63.15 26.09
CA HIS A 337 -61.94 -64.41 25.93
C HIS A 337 -63.46 -64.19 25.81
N ARG A 338 -64.08 -64.76 24.77
CA ARG A 338 -65.47 -65.21 24.77
C ARG A 338 -65.62 -66.51 23.99
#